data_AF-G5AW87-F1
#
_entry.id   AF-G5AW87-F1
#
_cell.length_a   1.000
_cell.length_b   1.000
_cell.length_c   1.000
_cell.angle_alpha   90.00
_cell.angle_beta   90.00
_cell.angle_gamma   90.00
#
_symmetry.space_group_name_H-M   'P 1'
#
loop_
_entity.id
_entity.type
_entity.pdbx_description
1 polymer ?
#
loop_
_entity_poly.entity_id
_entity_poly.type
_entity_poly.pdbx_seq_one_letter_code
_entity_poly.pdbx_strand_id
1 'polypeptide(L)'
;MEAKCSSKTCRNLLKMKTLDAMKAALALEKNLNQALLDLHALGSAKTDPHLCDFLENHFLDEEVKLIKKTGNHLTNVRSLAGPQAGLDEYLFERLTLKHD
;
A
#
# COMPACT_ATOMS: atom_id res chain seq x y z
N MET A 1 1.92 5.06 -31.24
CA MET A 1 0.89 6.04 -30.83
C MET A 1 -0.03 5.34 -29.84
N GLU A 2 0.18 5.55 -28.54
CA GLU A 2 -0.81 5.11 -27.54
C GLU A 2 -2.01 6.06 -27.59
N ALA A 3 -3.16 5.52 -27.96
CA ALA A 3 -4.41 6.27 -27.90
C ALA A 3 -4.78 6.50 -26.42
N LYS A 4 -4.48 7.68 -25.88
CA LYS A 4 -5.05 8.13 -24.61
C LYS A 4 -6.55 8.35 -24.79
N CYS A 5 -7.35 7.35 -24.42
CA CYS A 5 -8.79 7.49 -24.32
C CYS A 5 -9.16 8.60 -23.29
N SER A 6 -9.62 9.75 -23.77
CA SER A 6 -9.94 10.94 -22.94
C SER A 6 -11.36 10.92 -22.34
N SER A 7 -12.13 9.85 -22.56
CA SER A 7 -13.50 9.72 -22.05
C SER A 7 -13.53 9.61 -20.52
N LYS A 8 -14.54 10.25 -19.87
CA LYS A 8 -14.82 10.10 -18.42
C LYS A 8 -14.90 8.62 -18.00
N THR A 9 -15.38 7.74 -18.89
CA THR A 9 -15.48 6.29 -18.67
C THR A 9 -14.12 5.62 -18.54
N CYS A 10 -13.13 5.99 -19.36
CA CYS A 10 -11.78 5.44 -19.31
C CYS A 10 -11.03 5.84 -18.03
N ARG A 11 -11.23 7.08 -17.55
CA ARG A 11 -10.69 7.52 -16.26
C ARG A 11 -11.30 6.78 -15.07
N ASN A 12 -12.62 6.59 -15.04
CA ASN A 12 -13.27 5.84 -13.97
C ASN A 12 -12.83 4.36 -13.93
N LEU A 13 -12.55 3.77 -15.10
CA LEU A 13 -12.03 2.39 -15.19
C LEU A 13 -10.59 2.28 -14.66
N LEU A 14 -9.72 3.25 -14.96
CA LEU A 14 -8.34 3.28 -14.42
C LEU A 14 -8.34 3.41 -12.88
N LYS A 15 -9.24 4.24 -12.34
CA LYS A 15 -9.42 4.42 -10.89
C LYS A 15 -9.85 3.17 -10.16
N MET A 16 -10.82 2.44 -10.69
CA MET A 16 -11.25 1.15 -10.11
C MET A 16 -10.06 0.19 -10.03
N LYS A 17 -9.23 0.12 -11.09
CA LYS A 17 -8.01 -0.70 -11.10
C LYS A 17 -6.98 -0.26 -10.05
N THR A 18 -6.72 1.04 -9.91
CA THR A 18 -5.79 1.56 -8.90
C THR A 18 -6.31 1.31 -7.48
N LEU A 19 -7.60 1.50 -7.25
CA LEU A 19 -8.22 1.25 -5.94
C LEU A 19 -8.12 -0.24 -5.56
N ASP A 20 -8.40 -1.14 -6.50
CA ASP A 20 -8.33 -2.58 -6.27
C ASP A 20 -6.87 -3.05 -6.10
N ALA A 21 -5.94 -2.50 -6.86
CA ALA A 21 -4.50 -2.73 -6.67
C ALA A 21 -4.04 -2.29 -5.27
N MET A 22 -4.43 -1.10 -4.81
CA MET A 22 -4.07 -0.61 -3.47
C MET A 22 -4.69 -1.45 -2.35
N LYS A 23 -5.93 -1.95 -2.53
CA LYS A 23 -6.54 -2.90 -1.57
C LYS A 23 -5.77 -4.23 -1.54
N ALA A 24 -5.38 -4.74 -2.71
CA ALA A 24 -4.63 -5.99 -2.83
C ALA A 24 -3.24 -5.85 -2.18
N ALA A 25 -2.54 -4.75 -2.45
CA ALA A 25 -1.26 -4.44 -1.80
C ALA A 25 -1.41 -4.37 -0.27
N LEU A 26 -2.40 -3.62 0.25
CA LEU A 26 -2.63 -3.54 1.69
C LEU A 26 -2.94 -4.91 2.33
N ALA A 27 -3.67 -5.77 1.63
CA ALA A 27 -3.94 -7.13 2.11
C ALA A 27 -2.66 -7.97 2.12
N LEU A 28 -1.80 -7.82 1.11
CA LEU A 28 -0.51 -8.50 1.05
C LEU A 28 0.41 -8.08 2.20
N GLU A 29 0.60 -6.78 2.43
CA GLU A 29 1.46 -6.29 3.53
C GLU A 29 0.96 -6.77 4.89
N LYS A 30 -0.36 -6.76 5.12
CA LYS A 30 -0.93 -7.30 6.38
C LYS A 30 -0.65 -8.79 6.56
N ASN A 31 -0.73 -9.57 5.48
CA ASN A 31 -0.43 -11.00 5.53
C ASN A 31 1.06 -11.25 5.77
N LEU A 32 1.94 -10.47 5.15
CA LEU A 32 3.39 -10.54 5.38
C LEU A 32 3.75 -10.18 6.82
N ASN A 33 3.20 -9.08 7.35
CA ASN A 33 3.40 -8.70 8.74
C ASN A 33 2.89 -9.78 9.71
N GLN A 34 1.75 -10.42 9.44
CA GLN A 34 1.28 -11.54 10.27
C GLN A 34 2.25 -12.72 10.22
N ALA A 35 2.73 -13.10 9.04
CA ALA A 35 3.72 -14.18 8.90
C ALA A 35 5.03 -13.88 9.64
N LEU A 36 5.47 -12.62 9.65
CA LEU A 36 6.64 -12.17 10.42
C LEU A 36 6.41 -12.23 11.93
N LEU A 37 5.21 -11.85 12.40
CA LEU A 37 4.83 -12.00 13.81
C LEU A 37 4.76 -13.47 14.23
N ASP A 38 4.23 -14.34 13.39
CA ASP A 38 4.17 -15.79 13.65
C ASP A 38 5.58 -16.39 13.71
N LEU A 39 6.48 -15.95 12.81
CA LEU A 39 7.88 -16.36 12.82
C LEU A 39 8.63 -15.83 14.06
N HIS A 40 8.35 -14.61 14.49
CA HIS A 40 8.90 -14.04 15.72
C HIS A 40 8.43 -14.82 16.96
N ALA A 41 7.14 -15.16 17.02
CA ALA A 41 6.59 -15.99 18.09
C ALA A 41 7.24 -17.38 18.12
N LEU A 42 7.50 -17.98 16.95
CA LEU A 42 8.25 -19.24 16.84
C LEU A 42 9.69 -19.09 17.34
N GLY A 43 10.39 -18.03 16.93
CA GLY A 43 11.75 -17.71 17.42
C GLY A 43 11.79 -17.59 18.94
N SER A 44 10.83 -16.86 19.51
CA SER A 44 10.66 -16.71 20.96
C SER A 44 10.42 -18.07 21.64
N ALA A 45 9.52 -18.89 21.10
CA ALA A 45 9.23 -20.23 21.64
C ALA A 45 10.43 -21.19 21.54
N LYS A 46 11.33 -20.97 20.57
CA LYS A 46 12.59 -21.71 20.42
C LYS A 46 13.76 -21.10 21.19
N THR A 47 13.53 -20.00 21.91
CA THR A 47 14.57 -19.26 22.65
C THR A 47 15.72 -18.84 21.72
N ASP A 48 15.37 -18.36 20.52
CA ASP A 48 16.32 -17.79 19.55
C ASP A 48 16.24 -16.25 19.58
N PRO A 49 17.02 -15.58 20.45
CA PRO A 49 17.00 -14.13 20.56
C PRO A 49 17.59 -13.44 19.33
N HIS A 50 18.48 -14.10 18.58
CA HIS A 50 19.08 -13.52 17.39
C HIS A 50 18.06 -13.42 16.25
N LEU A 51 17.23 -14.45 16.06
CA LEU A 51 16.13 -14.39 15.10
C LEU A 51 15.11 -13.30 15.47
N CYS A 52 14.74 -13.20 16.74
CA CYS A 52 13.77 -12.18 17.19
C CYS A 52 14.30 -10.77 16.94
N ASP A 53 15.54 -10.48 17.34
CA ASP A 53 16.20 -9.19 17.12
C ASP A 53 16.33 -8.84 15.63
N PHE A 54 16.67 -9.83 14.79
CA PHE A 54 16.74 -9.64 13.34
C PHE A 54 15.38 -9.24 12.74
N LEU A 55 14.28 -9.90 13.16
CA LEU A 55 12.94 -9.58 12.66
C LEU A 55 12.45 -8.21 13.14
N GLU A 56 12.72 -7.86 14.39
CA GLU A 56 12.36 -6.55 14.97
C GLU A 56 13.10 -5.40 14.27
N ASN A 57 14.42 -5.52 14.11
CA ASN A 57 15.25 -4.43 13.60
C ASN A 57 15.18 -4.22 12.09
N HIS A 58 14.82 -5.25 11.32
CA HIS A 58 14.87 -5.19 9.86
C HIS A 58 13.52 -5.28 9.14
N PHE A 59 12.49 -5.82 9.79
CA PHE A 59 11.23 -6.12 9.10
C PHE A 59 10.01 -5.53 9.79
N LEU A 60 9.81 -5.78 11.09
CA LEU A 60 8.54 -5.46 11.75
C LEU A 60 8.22 -3.95 11.76
N ASP A 61 9.20 -3.08 12.00
CA ASP A 61 8.98 -1.63 11.97
C ASP A 61 8.72 -1.13 10.53
N GLU A 62 9.44 -1.67 9.55
CA GLU A 62 9.28 -1.31 8.13
C GLU A 62 7.92 -1.74 7.57
N GLU A 63 7.45 -2.94 7.91
CA GLU A 63 6.12 -3.42 7.53
C GLU A 63 5.01 -2.54 8.09
N VAL A 64 5.10 -2.13 9.36
CA VAL A 64 4.12 -1.21 9.96
C VAL A 64 4.10 0.14 9.23
N LYS A 65 5.27 0.67 8.83
CA LYS A 65 5.36 1.89 8.02
C LYS A 65 4.72 1.70 6.64
N LEU A 66 4.99 0.58 5.96
CA LEU A 66 4.43 0.26 4.65
C LEU A 66 2.90 0.10 4.70
N ILE A 67 2.38 -0.64 5.67
CA ILE A 67 0.93 -0.80 5.89
C ILE A 67 0.27 0.57 6.08
N LYS A 68 0.86 1.44 6.92
CA LYS A 68 0.35 2.80 7.15
C LYS A 68 0.37 3.63 5.87
N LYS A 69 1.49 3.61 5.13
CA LYS A 69 1.66 4.35 3.88
C LYS A 69 0.64 3.93 2.82
N THR A 70 0.50 2.63 2.60
CA THR A 70 -0.48 2.05 1.68
C THR A 70 -1.92 2.34 2.12
N GLY A 71 -2.21 2.31 3.43
CA GLY A 71 -3.51 2.72 3.98
C GLY A 71 -3.85 4.19 3.73
N ASN A 72 -2.86 5.08 3.88
CA ASN A 72 -3.00 6.50 3.57
C ASN A 72 -3.26 6.72 2.08
N HIS A 73 -2.50 6.05 1.20
CA HIS A 73 -2.71 6.08 -0.24
C HIS A 73 -4.12 5.60 -0.63
N LEU A 74 -4.59 4.51 -0.04
CA LEU A 74 -5.94 4.00 -0.26
C LEU A 74 -7.01 5.01 0.15
N THR A 75 -6.84 5.69 1.28
CA THR A 75 -7.77 6.73 1.77
C THR A 75 -7.76 7.96 0.87
N ASN A 76 -6.58 8.36 0.39
CA ASN A 76 -6.45 9.44 -0.59
C ASN A 76 -7.21 9.09 -1.86
N VAL A 77 -6.91 7.94 -2.49
CA VAL A 77 -7.57 7.47 -3.73
C VAL A 77 -9.10 7.39 -3.58
N ARG A 78 -9.62 6.93 -2.43
CA ARG A 78 -11.06 6.93 -2.14
C ARG A 78 -11.64 8.35 -2.05
N SER A 79 -10.92 9.29 -1.46
CA SER A 79 -11.35 10.69 -1.32
C SER A 79 -11.38 11.44 -2.65
N LEU A 80 -10.56 11.03 -3.63
CA LEU A 80 -10.61 11.56 -5.01
C LEU A 80 -11.85 11.11 -5.78
N ALA A 81 -12.81 10.40 -5.17
CA ALA A 81 -14.09 10.03 -5.78
C ALA A 81 -15.13 11.18 -5.78
N GLY A 82 -14.80 12.35 -5.22
CA GLY A 82 -15.64 13.54 -5.24
C GLY A 82 -15.71 14.25 -6.60
N PRO A 83 -16.49 15.34 -6.75
CA PRO A 83 -16.73 16.01 -8.03
C PRO A 83 -15.48 16.51 -8.80
N GLN A 84 -14.32 16.65 -8.13
CA GLN A 84 -13.05 17.12 -8.71
C GLN A 84 -12.04 16.01 -9.07
N ALA A 85 -12.51 14.76 -9.09
CA ALA A 85 -11.74 13.53 -9.23
C ALA A 85 -10.58 13.48 -10.25
N GLY A 86 -10.57 14.34 -11.27
CA GLY A 86 -9.52 14.38 -12.30
C GLY A 86 -8.26 15.17 -11.92
N LEU A 87 -8.38 16.26 -11.15
CA LEU A 87 -7.24 17.05 -10.67
C LEU A 87 -6.57 16.34 -9.51
N ASP A 88 -7.40 15.82 -8.63
CA ASP A 88 -7.08 15.04 -7.45
C ASP A 88 -6.15 13.84 -7.76
N GLU A 89 -6.42 13.12 -8.86
CA GLU A 89 -5.65 11.96 -9.31
C GLU A 89 -4.29 12.34 -9.90
N TYR A 90 -4.26 13.40 -10.72
CA TYR A 90 -3.00 13.95 -11.25
C TYR A 90 -2.10 14.45 -10.13
N LEU A 91 -2.68 15.08 -9.09
CA LEU A 91 -1.95 15.53 -7.92
C LEU A 91 -1.46 14.36 -7.07
N PHE A 92 -2.25 13.30 -6.89
CA PHE A 92 -1.81 12.10 -6.18
C PHE A 92 -0.64 11.40 -6.89
N GLU A 93 -0.73 11.22 -8.21
CA GLU A 93 0.36 10.61 -9.00
C GLU A 93 1.63 11.48 -9.00
N ARG A 94 1.51 12.82 -9.04
CA ARG A 94 2.65 13.75 -9.10
C ARG A 94 3.27 14.07 -7.75
N LEU A 95 2.48 14.19 -6.70
CA LEU A 95 2.91 14.71 -5.40
C LEU A 95 3.08 13.62 -4.35
N THR A 96 2.42 12.48 -4.54
CA THR A 96 2.50 11.36 -3.60
C THR A 96 3.36 10.24 -4.16
N LEU A 97 3.04 9.68 -5.33
CA LEU A 97 3.78 8.52 -5.86
C LEU A 97 5.16 8.85 -6.45
N LYS A 98 5.44 10.09 -6.86
CA LYS A 98 6.74 10.51 -7.44
C LYS A 98 7.74 11.06 -6.42
N HIS A 99 7.29 11.36 -5.20
CA HIS A 99 8.12 11.90 -4.13
C HIS A 99 8.47 10.86 -3.06
N ASP A 100 8.08 9.61 -3.31
CA ASP A 100 8.38 8.43 -2.53
C ASP A 100 9.59 7.67 -3.11
#